data_AF-A0A938WAU0-F1
#
_entry.id   AF-A0A938WAU0-F1
#
_cell.length_a   1.000
_cell.length_b   1.000
_cell.length_c   1.000
_cell.angle_alpha   90.00
_cell.angle_beta   90.00
_cell.angle_gamma   90.00
#
_symmetry.space_group_name_H-M   'P 1'
#
loop_
_entity.id
_entity.type
_entity.pdbx_description
1 polymer ?
#
loop_
_entity_poly.entity_id
_entity_poly.type
_entity_poly.pdbx_seq_one_letter_code
_entity_poly.pdbx_strand_id
1 'polypeptide(L)'
;MNSAPPPQRTRLQQSLGGAWPRLEQWAGNPWRRLSLLLIVLLGAFVIGNAIGTVTGARAFLDPVAALLCVVLIEVAIRLRGPLRRRPGDRLGLELLDMGRLGFSYGLLLEGFKLL
;
A
#
# COMPACT_ATOMS: atom_id res chain seq x y z
N MET A 1 29.93 26.81 -2.37
CA MET A 1 30.10 25.42 -2.83
C MET A 1 29.99 24.51 -1.61
N ASN A 2 28.81 23.95 -1.32
CA ASN A 2 28.62 22.97 -0.24
C ASN A 2 27.93 21.73 -0.81
N SER A 3 28.72 20.80 -1.35
CA SER A 3 28.25 19.46 -1.71
C SER A 3 28.56 18.54 -0.53
N ALA A 4 27.52 18.19 0.24
CA ALA A 4 27.61 17.16 1.27
C ALA A 4 28.13 15.83 0.67
N PRO A 5 28.93 15.05 1.41
CA PRO A 5 29.44 13.76 0.92
C PRO A 5 28.29 12.80 0.61
N PRO A 6 28.43 11.93 -0.41
CA PRO A 6 27.38 10.98 -0.76
C PRO A 6 27.14 10.02 0.42
N PRO A 7 25.87 9.69 0.71
CA PRO A 7 25.51 8.83 1.83
C PRO A 7 26.23 7.48 1.73
N GLN A 8 26.83 7.05 2.86
CA GLN A 8 27.61 5.82 2.95
C GLN A 8 26.73 4.59 2.71
N ARG A 9 27.06 3.81 1.68
CA ARG A 9 26.35 2.57 1.35
C ARG A 9 26.58 1.52 2.45
N THR A 10 25.67 1.46 3.41
CA THR A 10 25.64 0.39 4.42
C THR A 10 25.10 -0.91 3.82
N ARG A 11 25.43 -2.07 4.42
CA ARG A 11 24.90 -3.38 3.98
C ARG A 11 23.36 -3.42 3.96
N LEU A 12 22.72 -2.67 4.85
CA LEU A 12 21.26 -2.47 4.89
C LEU A 12 20.77 -1.71 3.65
N GLN A 13 21.51 -0.71 3.19
CA GLN A 13 21.18 0.05 1.99
C GLN A 13 21.36 -0.78 0.71
N GLN A 14 22.29 -1.74 0.70
CA GLN A 14 22.45 -2.68 -0.42
C GLN A 14 21.34 -3.74 -0.46
N SER A 15 20.89 -4.26 0.71
CA SER A 15 19.80 -5.24 0.75
C SER A 15 18.44 -4.61 0.50
N LEU A 16 18.11 -3.50 1.16
CA LEU A 16 16.83 -2.81 1.01
C LEU A 16 16.75 -1.98 -0.27
N GLY A 17 17.83 -1.27 -0.64
CA GLY A 17 17.86 -0.46 -1.86
C GLY A 17 17.81 -1.29 -3.14
N GLY A 18 18.22 -2.56 -3.07
CA GLY A 18 18.15 -3.50 -4.20
C GLY A 18 16.83 -4.25 -4.33
N ALA A 19 15.96 -4.27 -3.31
CA ALA A 19 14.73 -5.05 -3.33
C ALA A 19 13.70 -4.49 -4.31
N TRP A 20 13.53 -3.15 -4.33
CA TRP A 20 12.54 -2.48 -5.17
C TRP A 20 12.83 -2.62 -6.67
N PRO A 21 14.06 -2.36 -7.17
CA PRO A 21 14.38 -2.55 -8.59
C PRO A 21 14.27 -4.01 -9.03
N ARG A 22 14.59 -4.97 -8.14
CA ARG A 22 14.41 -6.41 -8.44
C ARG A 22 12.94 -6.79 -8.56
N LEU A 23 12.07 -6.20 -7.74
CA LEU A 23 10.63 -6.43 -7.82
C LEU A 23 10.07 -5.90 -9.14
N GLU A 24 10.47 -4.69 -9.54
CA GLU A 24 10.10 -4.09 -10.84
C GLU A 24 10.57 -4.97 -12.01
N GLN A 25 11.83 -5.42 -11.99
CA GLN A 25 12.35 -6.34 -13.01
C GLN A 25 11.60 -7.68 -13.04
N TRP A 26 11.31 -8.29 -11.89
CA TRP A 26 10.57 -9.55 -11.81
C TRP A 26 9.14 -9.42 -12.34
N ALA A 27 8.51 -8.27 -12.09
CA ALA A 27 7.18 -7.92 -12.53
C ALA A 27 7.13 -7.30 -13.95
N GLY A 28 8.24 -7.30 -14.69
CA GLY A 28 8.24 -6.97 -16.11
C GLY A 28 7.41 -7.94 -16.95
N ASN A 29 7.17 -9.18 -16.47
CA ASN A 29 6.24 -10.12 -17.11
C ASN A 29 4.78 -9.78 -16.77
N PRO A 30 3.89 -9.54 -17.75
CA PRO A 30 2.50 -9.11 -17.49
C PRO A 30 1.71 -10.04 -16.57
N TRP A 31 1.91 -11.36 -16.65
CA TRP A 31 1.22 -12.32 -15.79
C TRP A 31 1.67 -12.25 -14.32
N ARG A 32 2.97 -12.01 -14.08
CA ARG A 32 3.52 -11.84 -12.72
C ARG A 32 3.06 -10.54 -12.11
N ARG A 33 3.04 -9.48 -12.93
CA ARG A 33 2.50 -8.17 -12.56
C ARG A 33 1.05 -8.26 -12.14
N LEU A 34 0.20 -8.88 -12.96
CA LEU A 34 -1.21 -9.10 -12.65
C LEU A 34 -1.38 -9.88 -11.34
N SER A 35 -0.62 -10.96 -11.15
CA SER A 35 -0.67 -11.76 -9.92
C SER A 35 -0.30 -10.93 -8.69
N LEU A 36 0.76 -10.11 -8.80
CA LEU A 36 1.18 -9.22 -7.72
C LEU A 36 0.10 -8.18 -7.37
N LEU A 37 -0.50 -7.54 -8.38
CA LEU A 37 -1.59 -6.59 -8.20
C LEU A 37 -2.80 -7.25 -7.55
N LEU A 38 -3.14 -8.47 -7.97
CA LEU A 38 -4.23 -9.25 -7.42
C LEU A 38 -3.97 -9.61 -5.95
N ILE A 39 -2.76 -10.04 -5.59
CA ILE A 39 -2.38 -10.31 -4.20
C ILE A 39 -2.53 -9.07 -3.33
N VAL A 40 -2.05 -7.92 -3.81
CA VAL A 40 -2.15 -6.65 -3.08
C VAL A 40 -3.60 -6.21 -2.91
N LEU A 41 -4.41 -6.36 -3.97
CA LEU A 41 -5.83 -6.09 -3.95
C LEU A 41 -6.55 -6.95 -2.90
N LEU A 42 -6.37 -8.27 -2.94
CA LEU A 42 -7.04 -9.21 -2.02
C LEU A 42 -6.52 -9.05 -0.60
N GLY A 43 -5.22 -8.85 -0.41
CA GLY A 43 -4.64 -8.63 0.91
C GLY A 43 -5.21 -7.38 1.58
N ALA A 44 -5.27 -6.26 0.83
CA ALA A 44 -5.87 -5.03 1.34
C ALA A 44 -7.37 -5.17 1.61
N PHE A 45 -8.09 -5.93 0.78
CA PHE A 45 -9.50 -6.27 0.99
C PHE A 45 -9.75 -7.05 2.28
N VAL A 46 -8.91 -8.05 2.57
CA VAL A 46 -8.99 -8.82 3.82
C VAL A 46 -8.72 -7.91 5.03
N ILE A 47 -7.72 -7.01 4.94
CA ILE A 47 -7.43 -6.05 6.01
C ILE A 47 -8.63 -5.12 6.26
N GLY A 48 -9.24 -4.58 5.20
CA GLY A 48 -10.44 -3.74 5.33
C GLY A 48 -11.61 -4.45 6.02
N ASN A 49 -11.88 -5.70 5.63
CA ASN A 49 -12.90 -6.53 6.30
C ASN A 49 -12.53 -6.81 7.78
N ALA A 50 -11.26 -7.11 8.06
CA ALA A 50 -10.81 -7.39 9.42
C ALA A 50 -11.00 -6.17 10.35
N ILE A 51 -10.78 -4.96 9.84
CA ILE A 51 -11.05 -3.74 10.62
C ILE A 51 -12.54 -3.58 10.89
N GLY A 52 -13.39 -3.75 9.86
CA GLY A 52 -14.84 -3.64 10.01
C GLY A 52 -15.46 -4.67 10.96
N THR A 53 -14.96 -5.91 10.94
CA THR A 53 -15.41 -6.97 11.88
C THR A 53 -15.00 -6.65 13.32
N VAL A 54 -13.79 -6.11 13.53
CA VAL A 54 -13.29 -5.73 14.86
C VAL A 54 -14.05 -4.53 15.44
N THR A 55 -14.40 -3.54 14.61
CA THR A 55 -15.23 -2.40 15.04
C THR A 55 -16.67 -2.80 15.31
N GLY A 56 -17.27 -3.61 14.43
CA GLY A 56 -18.63 -4.12 14.61
C GLY A 56 -18.79 -4.96 15.88
N ALA A 57 -17.77 -5.73 16.25
CA ALA A 57 -17.78 -6.53 17.47
C ALA A 57 -17.55 -5.72 18.76
N ARG A 58 -16.90 -4.56 18.68
CA ARG A 58 -16.51 -3.75 19.86
C ARG A 58 -16.71 -2.27 19.57
N ALA A 59 -17.87 -1.74 19.93
CA ALA A 59 -18.26 -0.34 19.73
C ALA A 59 -17.27 0.71 20.29
N PHE A 60 -16.38 0.35 21.23
CA PHE A 60 -15.34 1.24 21.76
C PHE A 60 -14.16 1.49 20.79
N LEU A 61 -13.96 0.64 19.77
CA LEU A 61 -12.83 0.76 18.84
C LEU A 61 -13.11 1.72 17.68
N ASP A 62 -14.30 2.30 17.61
CA ASP A 62 -14.73 3.17 16.51
C ASP A 62 -13.78 4.36 16.27
N PRO A 63 -13.29 5.09 17.29
CA PRO A 63 -12.33 6.18 17.10
C PRO A 63 -10.97 5.69 16.60
N VAL A 64 -10.51 4.51 17.06
CA VAL A 64 -9.21 3.94 16.69
C VAL A 64 -9.24 3.45 15.24
N ALA A 65 -10.33 2.81 14.84
CA ALA A 65 -10.52 2.37 13.46
C ALA A 65 -10.70 3.55 12.52
N ALA A 66 -11.43 4.59 12.91
CA ALA A 66 -11.52 5.83 12.15
C ALA A 66 -10.14 6.46 11.95
N LEU A 67 -9.32 6.55 13.01
CA LEU A 67 -7.94 7.04 12.93
C LEU A 67 -7.10 6.17 11.97
N LEU A 68 -7.20 4.85 12.08
CA LEU A 68 -6.45 3.92 11.24
C LEU A 68 -6.83 4.05 9.76
N CYS A 69 -8.13 4.15 9.45
CA CYS A 69 -8.62 4.41 8.09
C CYS A 69 -8.08 5.73 7.54
N VAL A 70 -8.15 6.81 8.31
CA VAL A 70 -7.63 8.13 7.92
C VAL A 70 -6.13 8.07 7.66
N VAL A 71 -5.36 7.45 8.55
CA VAL A 71 -3.90 7.30 8.38
C VAL A 71 -3.58 6.51 7.12
N LEU A 72 -4.27 5.39 6.87
CA LEU A 72 -4.05 4.57 5.67
C LEU A 72 -4.36 5.35 4.38
N ILE A 73 -5.47 6.09 4.36
CA ILE A 73 -5.87 6.91 3.21
C ILE A 73 -4.89 8.07 3.00
N GLU A 74 -4.48 8.75 4.07
CA GLU A 74 -3.51 9.86 4.00
C GLU A 74 -2.16 9.38 3.50
N VAL A 75 -1.66 8.25 4.03
CA VAL A 75 -0.44 7.60 3.55
C VAL A 75 -0.58 7.25 2.07
N ALA A 76 -1.72 6.73 1.63
CA ALA A 76 -1.93 6.41 0.23
C ALA A 76 -1.92 7.65 -0.67
N ILE A 77 -2.57 8.75 -0.26
CA ILE A 77 -2.56 10.01 -1.00
C ILE A 77 -1.15 10.60 -1.06
N ARG A 78 -0.43 10.60 0.06
CA ARG A 78 0.90 11.17 0.19
C ARG A 78 1.94 10.38 -0.60
N LEU A 79 1.82 9.06 -0.67
CA LEU A 79 2.67 8.19 -1.50
C LEU A 79 2.37 8.34 -2.99
N ARG A 80 1.13 8.66 -3.38
CA ARG A 80 0.73 8.80 -4.79
C ARG A 80 1.43 9.97 -5.49
N GLY A 81 1.65 11.08 -4.78
CA GLY A 81 2.33 12.28 -5.29
C GLY A 81 3.74 12.01 -5.85
N PRO A 82 4.70 11.53 -5.03
CA PRO A 82 6.05 11.23 -5.49
C PRO A 82 6.07 10.10 -6.51
N LEU A 83 5.21 9.08 -6.36
CA LEU A 83 5.20 7.91 -7.24
C LEU A 83 4.69 8.24 -8.65
N ARG A 84 3.74 9.18 -8.78
CA ARG A 84 3.27 9.70 -10.07
C ARG A 84 4.31 10.57 -10.79
N ARG A 85 5.22 11.20 -10.05
CA ARG A 85 6.28 12.06 -10.60
C ARG A 85 7.55 11.30 -10.98
N ARG A 86 7.69 10.03 -10.56
CA ARG A 86 8.87 9.22 -10.88
C ARG A 86 8.84 8.80 -12.36
N PRO A 87 9.88 9.12 -13.15
CA PRO A 87 10.06 8.55 -14.48
C PRO A 87 10.52 7.09 -14.33
N GLY A 88 9.76 6.14 -14.86
CA GLY A 88 10.05 4.71 -14.74
C GLY A 88 8.79 3.83 -14.80
N ASP A 89 8.93 2.58 -14.35
CA ASP A 89 7.81 1.64 -14.27
C ASP A 89 6.76 2.12 -13.26
N ARG A 90 5.49 2.01 -13.63
CA ARG A 90 4.34 2.46 -12.84
C ARG A 90 3.89 1.44 -11.81
N LEU A 91 4.64 0.35 -11.64
CA LEU A 91 4.33 -0.74 -10.74
C LEU A 91 3.94 -0.26 -9.34
N GLY A 92 4.75 0.59 -8.71
CA GLY A 92 4.43 1.11 -7.38
C GLY A 92 3.09 1.86 -7.33
N LEU A 93 2.78 2.64 -8.36
CA LEU A 93 1.52 3.38 -8.44
C LEU A 93 0.33 2.43 -8.58
N GLU A 94 0.49 1.37 -9.37
CA GLU A 94 -0.56 0.36 -9.54
C GLU A 94 -0.76 -0.49 -8.29
N LEU A 95 0.30 -0.89 -7.58
CA LEU A 95 0.15 -1.54 -6.27
C LEU A 95 -0.60 -0.65 -5.29
N LEU A 96 -0.28 0.66 -5.28
CA LEU A 96 -0.93 1.61 -4.41
C LEU A 96 -2.42 1.78 -4.75
N ASP A 97 -2.74 1.91 -6.04
CA ASP A 97 -4.12 2.05 -6.51
C ASP A 97 -4.93 0.77 -6.23
N MET A 98 -4.35 -0.42 -6.45
CA MET A 98 -4.98 -1.72 -6.15
C MET A 98 -5.16 -1.94 -4.65
N GLY A 99 -4.16 -1.60 -3.84
CA GLY A 99 -4.25 -1.70 -2.38
C GLY A 99 -5.32 -0.76 -1.83
N ARG A 100 -5.38 0.49 -2.32
CA ARG A 100 -6.43 1.44 -1.95
C ARG A 100 -7.81 0.91 -2.35
N LEU A 101 -7.94 0.39 -3.56
CA LEU A 101 -9.19 -0.18 -4.07
C LEU A 101 -9.65 -1.34 -3.17
N GLY A 102 -8.78 -2.33 -2.94
CA GLY A 102 -9.07 -3.48 -2.09
C GLY A 102 -9.51 -3.08 -0.69
N PHE A 103 -8.75 -2.18 -0.06
CA PHE A 103 -9.06 -1.66 1.27
C PHE A 103 -10.45 -1.00 1.34
N SER A 104 -10.73 -0.05 0.44
CA SER A 104 -12.03 0.64 0.39
C SER A 104 -13.20 -0.32 0.18
N TYR A 105 -13.08 -1.25 -0.76
CA TYR A 105 -14.14 -2.23 -1.01
C TYR A 105 -14.33 -3.20 0.15
N GLY A 106 -13.24 -3.61 0.83
CA GLY A 106 -13.33 -4.48 1.99
C GLY A 106 -14.05 -3.83 3.16
N LEU A 107 -13.72 -2.57 3.44
CA LEU A 107 -14.37 -1.79 4.49
C LEU A 107 -15.86 -1.55 4.18
N LEU A 108 -16.18 -1.15 2.94
CA LEU A 108 -17.56 -0.89 2.50
C LEU A 108 -18.41 -2.15 2.56
N LEU A 109 -17.88 -3.29 2.10
CA LEU A 109 -18.60 -4.56 2.14
C LEU A 109 -19.00 -4.91 3.58
N GLU A 110 -18.07 -4.77 4.52
CA GLU A 110 -18.35 -5.05 5.93
C GLU A 110 -19.35 -4.05 6.51
N GLY A 111 -19.24 -2.76 6.16
CA GLY A 111 -20.22 -1.74 6.55
C GLY A 111 -21.64 -2.05 6.05
N PHE A 112 -21.78 -2.58 4.83
CA PHE A 112 -23.07 -3.02 4.31
C PHE A 112 -23.62 -4.28 4.98
N LYS A 113 -22.77 -5.18 5.50
CA LYS A 113 -23.25 -6.36 6.26
C LYS A 113 -23.84 -5.98 7.61
N LEU A 114 -23.40 -4.84 8.17
CA LEU A 114 -23.84 -4.35 9.48
C LEU A 114 -25.09 -3.46 9.40
N LEU A 115 -25.56 -3.13 8.19
CA LEU A 115 -26.77 -2.34 7.92
C LEU A 115 -27.98 -3.26 7.74
#